data_AF-A0A2C6K9W2-F1
#
_entry.id   AF-A0A2C6K9W2-F1
#
_cell.length_a   1.000
_cell.length_b   1.000
_cell.length_c   1.000
_cell.angle_alpha   90.00
_cell.angle_beta   90.00
_cell.angle_gamma   90.00
#
_symmetry.space_group_name_H-M   'P 1'
#
loop_
_entity.id
_entity.type
_entity.pdbx_description
1 polymer ?
#
loop_
_entity_poly.entity_id
_entity_poly.type
_entity_poly.pdbx_seq_one_letter_code
_entity_poly.pdbx_strand_id
1 'polypeptide(L)'
;GCRRLKYTLPPLIFSALQLVPRILDRYEAHERGDLGEVATPPSTSAKKVFQYVHGACSQLVQCDPQSGLRLFLMSAIVADGANLRFPRTYEAIIYEYLTQALVCYEEEISESRLQFLLIFEFVGYLGGHIQSLEKDNYETICAKVTQHAAKLLKKPDQCRAILACSHLFWNNELFRDSRRVLECLQKCLKIADIAVQSSTAHVGLFTDILDKYIYYYERDNHEVTLDFITNLLALCAEHLNFALQ
;
A
#
# COMPACT_ATOMS: atom_id res chain seq x y z
N GLY A 1 -23.17 5.81 19.47
CA GLY A 1 -22.57 7.08 19.05
C GLY A 1 -21.05 6.97 19.00
N CYS A 2 -20.38 7.86 18.27
CA CYS A 2 -18.96 7.71 17.91
C CYS A 2 -17.98 7.45 19.07
N ARG A 3 -18.23 8.01 20.26
CA ARG A 3 -17.38 7.79 21.45
C ARG A 3 -17.25 6.31 21.84
N ARG A 4 -18.27 5.50 21.56
CA ARG A 4 -18.27 4.05 21.80
C ARG A 4 -17.80 3.27 20.58
N LEU A 5 -18.27 3.67 19.40
CA LEU A 5 -18.04 2.93 18.15
C LEU A 5 -16.56 2.77 17.82
N LYS A 6 -15.74 3.80 18.07
CA LYS A 6 -14.29 3.73 17.83
C LYS A 6 -13.54 2.64 18.62
N TYR A 7 -14.13 2.16 19.73
CA TYR A 7 -13.56 1.07 20.53
C TYR A 7 -14.26 -0.27 20.33
N THR A 8 -15.52 -0.27 19.85
CA THR A 8 -16.30 -1.50 19.68
C THR A 8 -16.27 -2.05 18.26
N LEU A 9 -16.19 -1.19 17.24
CA LEU A 9 -16.16 -1.62 15.84
C LEU A 9 -14.85 -2.31 15.46
N PRO A 10 -13.65 -1.83 15.84
CA PRO A 10 -12.41 -2.53 15.49
C PRO A 10 -12.39 -4.00 15.88
N PRO A 11 -12.59 -4.41 17.16
CA PRO A 11 -12.55 -5.82 17.52
C PRO A 11 -13.63 -6.66 16.84
N LEU A 12 -14.79 -6.06 16.53
CA LEU A 12 -15.88 -6.73 15.81
C LEU A 12 -15.53 -6.97 14.34
N ILE A 13 -14.90 -5.98 13.68
CA ILE A 13 -14.37 -6.10 12.32
C ILE A 13 -13.30 -7.20 12.27
N PHE A 14 -12.33 -7.18 13.18
CA PHE A 14 -11.32 -8.24 13.28
C PHE A 14 -11.95 -9.62 13.44
N SER A 15 -12.91 -9.75 14.37
CA SER A 15 -13.60 -11.02 14.61
C SER A 15 -14.37 -11.49 13.37
N ALA A 16 -15.04 -10.58 12.65
CA ALA A 16 -15.75 -10.89 11.41
C ALA A 16 -14.77 -11.35 10.32
N LEU A 17 -13.64 -10.67 10.14
CA LEU A 17 -12.61 -11.06 9.17
C LEU A 17 -12.02 -12.44 9.48
N GLN A 18 -11.83 -12.79 10.76
CA GLN A 18 -11.40 -14.13 11.17
C GLN A 18 -12.41 -15.24 10.84
N LEU A 19 -13.69 -14.91 10.62
CA LEU A 19 -14.69 -15.90 10.17
C LEU A 19 -14.53 -16.25 8.69
N VAL A 20 -13.96 -15.36 7.86
CA VAL A 20 -13.81 -15.58 6.41
C VAL A 20 -13.10 -16.90 6.11
N PRO A 21 -11.86 -17.15 6.58
CA PRO A 21 -11.17 -18.41 6.27
C PRO A 21 -11.96 -19.63 6.76
N ARG A 22 -12.59 -19.54 7.95
CA ARG A 22 -13.39 -20.65 8.52
C ARG A 22 -14.63 -20.98 7.67
N ILE A 23 -15.26 -19.96 7.11
CA ILE A 23 -16.40 -20.11 6.20
C ILE A 23 -15.93 -20.78 4.91
N LEU A 24 -14.81 -20.32 4.35
CA LEU A 24 -14.22 -20.90 3.14
C LEU A 24 -13.82 -22.36 3.34
N ASP A 25 -13.11 -22.69 4.43
CA ASP A 25 -12.71 -24.05 4.77
C ASP A 25 -13.92 -25.00 4.83
N ARG A 26 -15.04 -24.53 5.42
CA ARG A 26 -16.28 -25.30 5.52
C ARG A 26 -17.00 -25.43 4.18
N TYR A 27 -16.95 -24.42 3.31
CA TYR A 27 -17.47 -24.54 1.94
C TYR A 27 -16.69 -25.60 1.16
N GLU A 28 -15.36 -25.53 1.16
CA GLU A 28 -14.54 -26.51 0.44
C GLU A 28 -14.72 -27.94 0.99
N ALA A 29 -14.77 -28.11 2.33
CA ALA A 29 -14.98 -29.41 2.93
C ALA A 29 -16.38 -29.99 2.62
N HIS A 30 -17.38 -29.13 2.44
CA HIS A 30 -18.70 -29.55 1.97
C HIS A 30 -18.66 -29.97 0.49
N GLU A 31 -17.99 -29.20 -0.38
CA GLU A 31 -17.84 -29.54 -1.80
C GLU A 31 -17.06 -30.83 -2.04
N ARG A 32 -16.06 -31.13 -1.18
CA ARG A 32 -15.30 -32.40 -1.22
C ARG A 32 -16.06 -33.59 -0.63
N GLY A 33 -17.17 -33.37 0.06
CA GLY A 33 -17.91 -34.41 0.77
C GLY A 33 -17.22 -34.91 2.07
N ASP A 34 -16.24 -34.15 2.58
CA ASP A 34 -15.48 -34.50 3.80
C ASP A 34 -16.34 -34.36 5.07
N LEU A 35 -17.35 -33.50 5.00
CA LEU A 35 -18.31 -33.32 6.07
C LEU A 35 -19.45 -34.31 5.82
N GLY A 36 -19.52 -35.39 6.61
CA GLY A 36 -20.54 -36.44 6.47
C GLY A 36 -21.98 -35.90 6.39
N GLU A 37 -22.95 -36.75 6.01
CA GLU A 37 -24.33 -36.39 5.60
C GLU A 37 -25.10 -35.37 6.48
N VAL A 38 -24.67 -35.15 7.73
CA VAL A 38 -25.29 -34.24 8.72
C VAL A 38 -24.76 -32.80 8.63
N ALA A 39 -23.64 -32.55 7.94
CA ALA A 39 -23.00 -31.25 7.94
C ALA A 39 -23.57 -30.31 6.87
N THR A 40 -24.40 -29.38 7.35
CA THR A 40 -24.99 -28.34 6.52
C THR A 40 -23.93 -27.37 5.98
N PRO A 41 -24.09 -26.85 4.74
CA PRO A 41 -23.24 -25.81 4.22
C PRO A 41 -23.31 -24.56 5.10
N PRO A 42 -22.29 -23.69 5.08
CA PRO A 42 -22.32 -22.44 5.83
C PRO A 42 -23.59 -21.63 5.53
N SER A 43 -24.28 -21.16 6.59
CA SER A 43 -25.49 -20.34 6.44
C SER A 43 -25.21 -18.94 5.88
N THR A 44 -23.93 -18.53 5.88
CA THR A 44 -23.45 -17.21 5.48
C THR A 44 -22.25 -17.38 4.57
N SER A 45 -22.19 -16.58 3.50
CA SER A 45 -21.05 -16.53 2.59
C SER A 45 -20.00 -15.53 3.05
N ALA A 46 -18.74 -15.73 2.65
CA ALA A 46 -17.68 -14.76 2.89
C ALA A 46 -18.01 -13.38 2.28
N LYS A 47 -18.69 -13.33 1.13
CA LYS A 47 -19.19 -12.07 0.53
C LYS A 47 -20.11 -11.28 1.49
N LYS A 48 -21.02 -11.95 2.20
CA LYS A 48 -21.88 -11.30 3.21
C LYS A 48 -21.07 -10.77 4.40
N VAL A 49 -20.03 -11.49 4.81
CA VAL A 49 -19.12 -11.04 5.87
C VAL A 49 -18.35 -9.79 5.43
N PHE A 50 -17.82 -9.78 4.21
CA PHE A 50 -17.16 -8.59 3.65
C PHE A 50 -18.11 -7.40 3.52
N GLN A 51 -19.35 -7.62 3.07
CA GLN A 51 -20.36 -6.55 3.02
C GLN A 51 -20.63 -5.95 4.41
N TYR A 52 -20.72 -6.79 5.44
CA TYR A 52 -20.85 -6.33 6.82
C TYR A 52 -19.62 -5.53 7.28
N VAL A 53 -18.41 -6.06 7.04
CA VAL A 53 -17.15 -5.41 7.38
C VAL A 53 -17.03 -4.06 6.68
N HIS A 54 -17.42 -3.96 5.41
CA HIS A 54 -17.45 -2.70 4.68
C HIS A 54 -18.30 -1.65 5.41
N GLY A 55 -19.55 -1.99 5.74
CA GLY A 55 -20.43 -1.07 6.47
C GLY A 55 -19.88 -0.66 7.83
N ALA A 56 -19.25 -1.60 8.56
CA ALA A 56 -18.60 -1.32 9.84
C ALA A 56 -17.38 -0.40 9.69
N CYS A 57 -16.53 -0.61 8.67
CA CYS A 57 -15.40 0.27 8.36
C CYS A 57 -15.88 1.67 7.97
N SER A 58 -16.89 1.80 7.11
CA SER A 58 -17.46 3.11 6.73
C SER A 58 -18.00 3.86 7.95
N GLN A 59 -18.69 3.18 8.87
CA GLN A 59 -19.15 3.79 10.13
C GLN A 59 -17.99 4.18 11.04
N LEU A 60 -16.91 3.38 11.06
CA LEU A 60 -15.73 3.69 11.85
C LEU A 60 -15.00 4.91 11.30
N VAL A 61 -14.90 5.08 9.98
CA VAL A 61 -14.29 6.26 9.35
C VAL A 61 -14.93 7.55 9.86
N GLN A 62 -16.26 7.58 9.98
CA GLN A 62 -16.99 8.75 10.50
C GLN A 62 -16.68 9.10 11.97
N CYS A 63 -16.04 8.20 12.71
CA CYS A 63 -15.75 8.37 14.14
C CYS A 63 -14.25 8.38 14.47
N ASP A 64 -13.45 7.68 13.67
CA ASP A 64 -11.99 7.52 13.76
C ASP A 64 -11.45 7.13 12.36
N PRO A 65 -11.20 8.13 11.48
CA PRO A 65 -10.77 7.92 10.10
C PRO A 65 -9.50 7.08 9.99
N GLN A 66 -8.52 7.33 10.86
CA GLN A 66 -7.24 6.62 10.84
C GLN A 66 -7.42 5.11 11.05
N SER A 67 -8.21 4.73 12.06
CA SER A 67 -8.50 3.32 12.32
C SER A 67 -9.37 2.70 11.23
N GLY A 68 -10.37 3.44 10.73
CA GLY A 68 -11.24 2.99 9.64
C GLY A 68 -10.48 2.66 8.35
N LEU A 69 -9.57 3.56 7.93
CA LEU A 69 -8.71 3.36 6.76
C LEU A 69 -7.83 2.12 6.90
N ARG A 70 -7.15 1.96 8.04
CA ARG A 70 -6.31 0.77 8.30
C ARG A 70 -7.10 -0.52 8.24
N LEU A 71 -8.34 -0.49 8.74
CA LEU A 71 -9.21 -1.66 8.69
C LEU A 71 -9.74 -1.93 7.28
N PHE A 72 -9.91 -0.92 6.43
CA PHE A 72 -10.13 -1.15 5.00
C PHE A 72 -8.94 -1.84 4.34
N LEU A 73 -7.71 -1.35 4.57
CA LEU A 73 -6.49 -1.97 4.03
C LEU A 73 -6.32 -3.43 4.49
N MET A 74 -6.54 -3.69 5.77
CA MET A 74 -6.48 -5.05 6.31
C MET A 74 -7.60 -5.94 5.76
N SER A 75 -8.80 -5.41 5.55
CA SER A 75 -9.91 -6.15 4.93
C SER A 75 -9.57 -6.53 3.49
N ALA A 76 -8.85 -5.67 2.76
CA ALA A 76 -8.35 -5.97 1.42
C ALA A 76 -7.38 -7.16 1.42
N ILE A 77 -6.47 -7.28 2.40
CA ILE A 77 -5.59 -8.45 2.54
C ILE A 77 -6.40 -9.74 2.72
N VAL A 78 -7.41 -9.71 3.59
CA VAL A 78 -8.24 -10.91 3.86
C VAL A 78 -9.06 -11.28 2.63
N ALA A 79 -9.55 -10.29 1.88
CA ALA A 79 -10.21 -10.50 0.60
C ALA A 79 -9.27 -11.04 -0.48
N ASP A 80 -8.01 -10.61 -0.50
CA ASP A 80 -6.97 -11.14 -1.39
C ASP A 80 -6.70 -12.62 -1.10
N GLY A 81 -6.50 -12.97 0.18
CA GLY A 81 -6.36 -14.37 0.60
C GLY A 81 -7.58 -15.24 0.25
N ALA A 82 -8.79 -14.68 0.31
CA ALA A 82 -10.00 -15.37 -0.16
C ALA A 82 -10.01 -15.55 -1.69
N ASN A 83 -9.55 -14.55 -2.45
CA ASN A 83 -9.46 -14.61 -3.91
C ASN A 83 -8.38 -15.59 -4.39
N LEU A 84 -7.26 -15.72 -3.67
CA LEU A 84 -6.23 -16.71 -4.00
C LEU A 84 -6.77 -18.15 -3.88
N ARG A 85 -7.70 -18.40 -2.96
CA ARG A 85 -8.40 -19.71 -2.85
C ARG A 85 -9.50 -19.88 -3.89
N PHE A 86 -10.26 -18.82 -4.16
CA PHE A 86 -11.34 -18.80 -5.15
C PHE A 86 -11.11 -17.67 -6.17
N PRO A 87 -10.27 -17.92 -7.20
CA PRO A 87 -9.89 -16.89 -8.17
C PRO A 87 -11.11 -16.23 -8.83
N ARG A 88 -10.98 -14.93 -9.12
CA ARG A 88 -12.01 -14.08 -9.78
C ARG A 88 -13.31 -13.90 -8.98
N THR A 89 -13.34 -14.32 -7.72
CA THR A 89 -14.56 -14.26 -6.89
C THR A 89 -14.63 -13.01 -6.01
N TYR A 90 -13.47 -12.55 -5.54
CA TYR A 90 -13.35 -11.49 -4.52
C TYR A 90 -12.53 -10.28 -4.99
N GLU A 91 -12.00 -10.26 -6.21
CA GLU A 91 -11.20 -9.15 -6.74
C GLU A 91 -11.90 -7.78 -6.61
N ALA A 92 -13.18 -7.70 -7.03
CA ALA A 92 -13.95 -6.46 -6.91
C ALA A 92 -14.07 -5.97 -5.45
N ILE A 93 -14.06 -6.89 -4.48
CA ILE A 93 -14.10 -6.55 -3.04
C ILE A 93 -12.73 -6.00 -2.59
N ILE A 94 -11.63 -6.59 -3.07
CA ILE A 94 -10.27 -6.07 -2.81
C ILE A 94 -10.17 -4.63 -3.34
N TYR A 95 -10.54 -4.42 -4.60
CA TYR A 95 -10.48 -3.14 -5.25
C TYR A 95 -11.35 -2.08 -4.56
N GLU A 96 -12.57 -2.45 -4.15
CA GLU A 96 -13.46 -1.58 -3.39
C GLU A 96 -12.83 -1.16 -2.06
N TYR A 97 -12.29 -2.10 -1.27
CA TYR A 97 -11.66 -1.75 0.00
C TYR A 97 -10.43 -0.83 -0.15
N LEU A 98 -9.60 -1.06 -1.16
CA LEU A 98 -8.47 -0.18 -1.45
C LEU A 98 -8.93 1.21 -1.88
N THR A 99 -9.99 1.28 -2.69
CA THR A 99 -10.58 2.55 -3.12
C THR A 99 -11.19 3.31 -1.95
N GLN A 100 -11.92 2.65 -1.04
CA GLN A 100 -12.46 3.28 0.16
C GLN A 100 -11.36 3.77 1.11
N ALA A 101 -10.24 3.03 1.23
CA ALA A 101 -9.08 3.50 1.98
C ALA A 101 -8.49 4.78 1.37
N LEU A 102 -8.38 4.86 0.04
CA LEU A 102 -7.92 6.06 -0.67
C LEU A 102 -8.88 7.24 -0.51
N VAL A 103 -10.20 7.03 -0.63
CA VAL A 103 -11.20 8.07 -0.39
C VAL A 103 -11.08 8.61 1.03
N CYS A 104 -10.95 7.74 2.03
CA CYS A 104 -10.73 8.16 3.42
C CYS A 104 -9.43 8.98 3.58
N TYR A 105 -8.35 8.57 2.90
CA TYR A 105 -7.09 9.34 2.89
C TYR A 105 -7.28 10.74 2.31
N GLU A 106 -8.04 10.87 1.22
CA GLU A 106 -8.29 12.13 0.51
C GLU A 106 -9.20 13.09 1.29
N GLU A 107 -10.28 12.58 1.86
CA GLU A 107 -11.37 13.40 2.42
C GLU A 107 -11.20 13.65 3.93
N GLU A 108 -10.66 12.69 4.68
CA GLU A 108 -10.70 12.72 6.14
C GLU A 108 -9.32 12.94 6.80
N ILE A 109 -8.22 12.60 6.11
CA ILE A 109 -6.87 12.72 6.67
C ILE A 109 -6.20 14.04 6.25
N SER A 110 -6.15 15.00 7.18
CA SER A 110 -5.52 16.32 6.97
C SER A 110 -4.16 16.50 7.64
N GLU A 111 -3.82 15.68 8.65
CA GLU A 111 -2.56 15.80 9.37
C GLU A 111 -1.38 15.34 8.50
N SER A 112 -0.48 16.26 8.15
CA SER A 112 0.65 15.99 7.25
C SER A 112 1.55 14.82 7.68
N ARG A 113 1.79 14.64 8.99
CA ARG A 113 2.61 13.51 9.48
C ARG A 113 1.88 12.19 9.27
N LEU A 114 0.57 12.15 9.56
CA LEU A 114 -0.24 10.96 9.37
C LEU A 114 -0.37 10.62 7.88
N GLN A 115 -0.58 11.61 7.02
CA GLN A 115 -0.57 11.42 5.56
C GLN A 115 0.71 10.74 5.09
N PHE A 116 1.88 11.24 5.50
CA PHE A 116 3.16 10.62 5.19
C PHE A 116 3.22 9.16 5.64
N LEU A 117 2.86 8.86 6.90
CA LEU A 117 2.89 7.49 7.43
C LEU A 117 1.94 6.54 6.69
N LEU A 118 0.73 7.01 6.36
CA LEU A 118 -0.26 6.18 5.67
C LEU A 118 0.18 5.83 4.25
N ILE A 119 0.96 6.67 3.56
CA ILE A 119 1.54 6.29 2.26
C ILE A 119 2.46 5.06 2.40
N PHE A 120 3.31 5.02 3.43
CA PHE A 120 4.15 3.85 3.68
C PHE A 120 3.32 2.61 4.00
N GLU A 121 2.22 2.79 4.75
CA GLU A 121 1.25 1.71 4.96
C GLU A 121 0.72 1.23 3.61
N PHE A 122 0.12 2.08 2.77
CA PHE A 122 -0.36 1.70 1.43
C PHE A 122 0.70 0.93 0.62
N VAL A 123 1.95 1.40 0.61
CA VAL A 123 3.06 0.72 -0.08
C VAL A 123 3.29 -0.69 0.47
N GLY A 124 3.33 -0.85 1.80
CA GLY A 124 3.50 -2.15 2.45
C GLY A 124 2.33 -3.11 2.20
N TYR A 125 1.09 -2.61 2.31
CA TYR A 125 -0.12 -3.41 2.06
C TYR A 125 -0.16 -3.89 0.60
N LEU A 126 -0.02 -2.98 -0.36
CA LEU A 126 -0.10 -3.30 -1.79
C LEU A 126 1.09 -4.16 -2.25
N GLY A 127 2.31 -3.76 -1.94
CA GLY A 127 3.51 -4.43 -2.42
C GLY A 127 3.83 -5.73 -1.71
N GLY A 128 3.34 -5.93 -0.48
CA GLY A 128 3.63 -7.11 0.34
C GLY A 128 2.52 -8.16 0.37
N HIS A 129 1.25 -7.74 0.19
CA HIS A 129 0.11 -8.62 0.50
C HIS A 129 -0.94 -8.74 -0.62
N ILE A 130 -1.06 -7.77 -1.52
CA ILE A 130 -2.08 -7.80 -2.58
C ILE A 130 -1.48 -8.41 -3.85
N GLN A 131 -2.01 -9.55 -4.29
CA GLN A 131 -1.52 -10.31 -5.44
C GLN A 131 -2.60 -10.58 -6.48
N SER A 132 -3.86 -10.43 -6.11
CA SER A 132 -5.01 -10.91 -6.87
C SER A 132 -5.68 -9.87 -7.77
N LEU A 133 -5.24 -8.61 -7.74
CA LEU A 133 -5.80 -7.56 -8.59
C LEU A 133 -5.44 -7.77 -10.06
N GLU A 134 -6.39 -7.50 -10.95
CA GLU A 134 -6.08 -7.35 -12.38
C GLU A 134 -5.14 -6.16 -12.60
N LYS A 135 -4.35 -6.24 -13.68
CA LYS A 135 -3.29 -5.29 -14.00
C LYS A 135 -3.77 -3.84 -13.95
N ASP A 136 -4.86 -3.53 -14.64
CA ASP A 136 -5.38 -2.16 -14.75
C ASP A 136 -5.84 -1.62 -13.39
N ASN A 137 -6.47 -2.46 -12.57
CA ASN A 137 -6.89 -2.12 -11.21
C ASN A 137 -5.67 -1.88 -10.31
N TYR A 138 -4.66 -2.75 -10.36
CA TYR A 138 -3.43 -2.60 -9.61
C TYR A 138 -2.68 -1.31 -9.98
N GLU A 139 -2.49 -1.08 -11.28
CA GLU A 139 -1.81 0.12 -11.79
C GLU A 139 -2.54 1.41 -11.41
N THR A 140 -3.88 1.39 -11.41
CA THR A 140 -4.72 2.52 -11.00
C THR A 140 -4.48 2.87 -9.53
N ILE A 141 -4.49 1.88 -8.64
CA ILE A 141 -4.25 2.11 -7.20
C ILE A 141 -2.81 2.59 -6.97
N CYS A 142 -1.81 1.97 -7.61
CA CYS A 142 -0.40 2.38 -7.49
C CYS A 142 -0.18 3.82 -7.97
N ALA A 143 -0.79 4.21 -9.08
CA ALA A 143 -0.72 5.57 -9.60
C ALA A 143 -1.34 6.58 -8.63
N LYS A 144 -2.51 6.28 -8.03
CA LYS A 144 -3.14 7.14 -7.02
C LYS A 144 -2.28 7.31 -5.77
N VAL A 145 -1.79 6.22 -5.19
CA VAL A 145 -0.89 6.29 -4.01
C VAL A 145 0.36 7.13 -4.31
N THR A 146 0.97 6.93 -5.47
CA THR A 146 2.14 7.71 -5.92
C THR A 146 1.79 9.19 -6.16
N GLN A 147 0.60 9.49 -6.67
CA GLN A 147 0.12 10.86 -6.83
C GLN A 147 -0.05 11.55 -5.47
N HIS A 148 -0.55 10.86 -4.45
CA HIS A 148 -0.65 11.40 -3.09
C HIS A 148 0.72 11.62 -2.44
N ALA A 149 1.64 10.67 -2.59
CA ALA A 149 3.04 10.85 -2.17
C ALA A 149 3.64 12.13 -2.78
N ALA A 150 3.38 12.37 -4.07
CA ALA A 150 3.82 13.56 -4.78
C ALA A 150 3.08 14.85 -4.41
N LYS A 151 2.02 14.81 -3.60
CA LYS A 151 1.30 16.00 -3.10
C LYS A 151 1.64 16.34 -1.65
N LEU A 152 2.49 15.57 -0.99
CA LEU A 152 2.95 15.87 0.37
C LEU A 152 3.65 17.24 0.42
N LEU A 153 3.36 18.00 1.49
CA LEU A 153 3.78 19.39 1.62
C LEU A 153 5.30 19.55 1.82
N LYS A 154 5.91 18.68 2.63
CA LYS A 154 7.33 18.76 2.98
C LYS A 154 8.15 18.02 1.92
N LYS A 155 9.15 18.69 1.34
CA LYS A 155 10.02 18.11 0.30
C LYS A 155 10.76 16.83 0.74
N PRO A 156 11.32 16.73 1.95
CA PRO A 156 11.95 15.48 2.41
C PRO A 156 10.95 14.33 2.49
N ASP A 157 9.74 14.58 3.01
CA ASP A 157 8.68 13.59 3.13
C ASP A 157 8.17 13.17 1.74
N GLN A 158 7.99 14.13 0.84
CA GLN A 158 7.62 13.91 -0.57
C GLN A 158 8.65 13.00 -1.27
N CYS A 159 9.95 13.27 -1.10
CA CYS A 159 11.03 12.46 -1.68
C CYS A 159 10.98 11.02 -1.17
N ARG A 160 10.98 10.83 0.16
CA ARG A 160 10.97 9.49 0.78
C ARG A 160 9.71 8.69 0.45
N ALA A 161 8.56 9.35 0.41
CA ALA A 161 7.30 8.70 0.06
C ALA A 161 7.29 8.24 -1.41
N ILE A 162 7.78 9.06 -2.36
CA ILE A 162 7.88 8.65 -3.78
C ILE A 162 8.91 7.51 -3.94
N LEU A 163 10.04 7.56 -3.21
CA LEU A 163 10.98 6.44 -3.19
C LEU A 163 10.32 5.16 -2.69
N ALA A 164 9.49 5.22 -1.64
CA ALA A 164 8.73 4.07 -1.18
C ALA A 164 7.76 3.57 -2.26
N CYS A 165 7.03 4.48 -2.92
CA CYS A 165 6.11 4.12 -4.00
C CYS A 165 6.79 3.48 -5.22
N SER A 166 8.08 3.71 -5.46
CA SER A 166 8.79 3.04 -6.56
C SER A 166 8.75 1.50 -6.46
N HIS A 167 8.63 0.95 -5.24
CA HIS A 167 8.46 -0.49 -5.01
C HIS A 167 7.14 -1.05 -5.57
N LEU A 168 6.08 -0.24 -5.63
CA LEU A 168 4.79 -0.66 -6.18
C LEU A 168 4.90 -1.08 -7.65
N PHE A 169 5.84 -0.48 -8.38
CA PHE A 169 6.08 -0.75 -9.79
C PHE A 169 7.14 -1.83 -10.04
N TRP A 170 7.68 -2.48 -8.99
CA TRP A 170 8.77 -3.44 -9.14
C TRP A 170 8.60 -4.75 -8.37
N ASN A 171 8.01 -4.69 -7.17
CA ASN A 171 7.94 -5.87 -6.30
C ASN A 171 6.89 -6.88 -6.77
N ASN A 172 5.84 -6.44 -7.47
CA ASN A 172 4.94 -7.36 -8.14
C ASN A 172 5.57 -7.83 -9.45
N GLU A 173 6.02 -9.10 -9.49
CA GLU A 173 6.73 -9.68 -10.63
C GLU A 173 5.90 -9.70 -11.92
N LEU A 174 4.57 -9.79 -11.80
CA LEU A 174 3.66 -9.80 -12.94
C LEU A 174 3.49 -8.41 -13.58
N PHE A 175 3.69 -7.35 -12.80
CA PHE A 175 3.41 -5.97 -13.18
C PHE A 175 4.63 -5.05 -13.06
N ARG A 176 5.84 -5.61 -13.23
CA ARG A 176 7.08 -4.81 -13.23
C ARG A 176 7.06 -3.76 -14.34
N ASP A 177 7.37 -2.52 -13.96
CA ASP A 177 7.49 -1.38 -14.86
C ASP A 177 8.79 -0.63 -14.54
N SER A 178 9.86 -1.06 -15.21
CA SER A 178 11.20 -0.48 -15.14
C SER A 178 11.22 1.04 -15.31
N ARG A 179 10.40 1.53 -16.26
CA ARG A 179 10.36 2.94 -16.63
C ARG A 179 9.70 3.77 -15.54
N ARG A 180 8.57 3.31 -14.98
CA ARG A 180 7.92 4.02 -13.87
C ARG A 180 8.78 4.05 -12.61
N VAL A 181 9.57 3.01 -12.37
CA VAL A 181 10.60 3.03 -11.32
C VAL A 181 11.60 4.15 -11.57
N LEU A 182 12.20 4.22 -12.77
CA LEU A 182 13.16 5.28 -13.11
C LEU A 182 12.54 6.69 -13.02
N GLU A 183 11.30 6.86 -13.48
CA GLU A 183 10.57 8.14 -13.37
C GLU A 183 10.40 8.58 -11.90
N CYS A 184 10.12 7.63 -10.98
CA CYS A 184 10.06 7.92 -9.55
C CYS A 184 11.43 8.36 -9.02
N LEU A 185 12.50 7.64 -9.36
CA LEU A 185 13.86 7.94 -8.91
C LEU A 185 14.34 9.32 -9.41
N GLN A 186 14.14 9.62 -10.69
CA GLN A 186 14.49 10.91 -11.29
C GLN A 186 13.69 12.06 -10.69
N LYS A 187 12.41 11.83 -10.37
CA LYS A 187 11.59 12.82 -9.66
C LYS A 187 12.11 13.06 -8.24
N CYS A 188 12.57 12.02 -7.54
CA CYS A 188 13.15 12.14 -6.21
C CYS A 188 14.44 12.97 -6.22
N LEU A 189 15.30 12.83 -7.23
CA LEU A 189 16.50 13.66 -7.39
C LEU A 189 16.15 15.15 -7.42
N LYS A 190 15.21 15.55 -8.30
CA LYS A 190 14.77 16.95 -8.40
C LYS A 190 14.19 17.48 -7.08
N ILE A 191 13.47 16.64 -6.33
CA ILE A 191 12.91 17.03 -5.03
C ILE A 191 13.99 17.15 -3.97
N ALA A 192 14.98 16.25 -3.98
CA ALA A 192 16.13 16.29 -3.08
C ALA A 192 16.96 17.56 -3.30
N ASP A 193 17.21 17.95 -4.55
CA ASP A 193 17.88 19.22 -4.89
C ASP A 193 17.17 20.42 -4.22
N ILE A 194 15.85 20.51 -4.38
CA ILE A 194 15.03 21.59 -3.79
C ILE A 194 15.09 21.55 -2.25
N ALA A 195 15.06 20.35 -1.66
CA ALA A 195 15.15 20.20 -0.21
C ALA A 195 16.52 20.66 0.32
N VAL A 196 17.61 20.28 -0.34
CA VAL A 196 18.98 20.65 0.04
C VAL A 196 19.23 22.15 -0.13
N GLN A 197 18.69 22.77 -1.17
CA GLN A 197 18.73 24.23 -1.35
C GLN A 197 18.03 24.98 -0.20
N SER A 198 16.98 24.39 0.37
CA SER A 198 16.26 24.96 1.51
C SER A 198 17.00 24.72 2.83
N SER A 199 17.65 23.57 2.97
CA SER A 199 18.49 23.23 4.13
C SER A 199 19.44 22.10 3.79
N THR A 200 20.75 22.34 3.98
CA THR A 200 21.81 21.35 3.76
C THR A 200 21.67 20.09 4.63
N ALA A 201 20.89 20.17 5.73
CA ALA A 201 20.55 19.02 6.56
C ALA A 201 19.80 17.89 5.81
N HIS A 202 19.27 18.18 4.62
CA HIS A 202 18.58 17.20 3.77
C HIS A 202 19.48 16.46 2.79
N VAL A 203 20.81 16.66 2.84
CA VAL A 203 21.78 15.98 1.96
C VAL A 203 21.65 14.45 1.96
N GLY A 204 21.25 13.86 3.09
CA GLY A 204 21.04 12.41 3.20
C GLY A 204 19.99 11.84 2.24
N LEU A 205 19.12 12.67 1.65
CA LEU A 205 18.17 12.24 0.63
C LEU A 205 18.88 11.69 -0.62
N PHE A 206 20.04 12.22 -1.02
CA PHE A 206 20.79 11.65 -2.15
C PHE A 206 21.30 10.24 -1.86
N THR A 207 21.70 9.98 -0.62
CA THR A 207 22.07 8.63 -0.16
C THR A 207 20.87 7.70 -0.16
N ASP A 208 19.70 8.15 0.33
CA ASP A 208 18.45 7.39 0.28
C ASP A 208 18.07 7.03 -1.18
N ILE A 209 18.28 7.95 -2.13
CA ILE A 209 18.03 7.73 -3.56
C ILE A 209 19.05 6.76 -4.15
N LEU A 210 20.33 6.91 -3.82
CA LEU A 210 21.41 6.04 -4.29
C LEU A 210 21.20 4.58 -3.88
N ASP A 211 20.80 4.35 -2.63
CA ASP A 211 20.40 3.03 -2.14
C ASP A 211 19.34 2.38 -3.06
N LYS A 212 18.36 3.16 -3.51
CA LYS A 212 17.33 2.67 -4.44
C LYS A 212 17.85 2.43 -5.84
N TYR A 213 18.70 3.29 -6.39
CA TYR A 213 19.35 3.02 -7.68
C TYR A 213 20.13 1.70 -7.64
N ILE A 214 20.91 1.47 -6.59
CA ILE A 214 21.67 0.22 -6.41
C ILE A 214 20.72 -0.97 -6.28
N TYR A 215 19.71 -0.89 -5.42
CA TYR A 215 18.70 -1.95 -5.27
C TYR A 215 18.05 -2.34 -6.60
N TYR A 216 17.63 -1.37 -7.41
CA TYR A 216 16.97 -1.67 -8.69
C TYR A 216 17.95 -2.20 -9.74
N TYR A 217 19.19 -1.73 -9.75
CA TYR A 217 20.25 -2.29 -10.60
C TYR A 217 20.52 -3.76 -10.27
N GLU A 218 20.68 -4.09 -8.97
CA GLU A 218 20.91 -5.46 -8.50
C GLU A 218 19.72 -6.40 -8.74
N ARG A 219 18.52 -5.84 -8.96
CA ARG A 219 17.29 -6.58 -9.23
C ARG A 219 16.98 -6.69 -10.73
N ASP A 220 17.94 -6.35 -11.60
CA ASP A 220 17.85 -6.41 -13.07
C ASP A 220 16.88 -5.38 -13.69
N ASN A 221 16.73 -4.20 -13.08
CA ASN A 221 16.06 -3.10 -13.74
C ASN A 221 16.98 -2.42 -14.77
N HIS A 222 16.85 -2.80 -16.04
CA HIS A 222 17.67 -2.31 -17.16
C HIS A 222 17.61 -0.79 -17.42
N GLU A 223 16.56 -0.11 -16.97
CA GLU A 223 16.46 1.37 -17.06
C GLU A 223 17.42 2.05 -16.07
N VAL A 224 17.81 1.35 -15.01
CA VAL A 224 18.82 1.81 -14.07
C VAL A 224 20.19 1.32 -14.52
N THR A 225 21.07 2.25 -14.90
CA THR A 225 22.39 1.96 -15.44
C THR A 225 23.50 2.27 -14.43
N LEU A 226 24.68 1.69 -14.64
CA LEU A 226 25.87 1.97 -13.84
C LEU A 226 26.30 3.44 -13.90
N ASP A 227 26.04 4.11 -15.04
CA ASP A 227 26.33 5.53 -15.20
C ASP A 227 25.48 6.39 -14.23
N PHE A 228 24.20 6.07 -14.06
CA PHE A 228 23.36 6.76 -13.08
C PHE A 228 23.90 6.59 -11.65
N ILE A 229 24.33 5.38 -11.29
CA ILE A 229 24.90 5.08 -9.97
C ILE A 229 26.21 5.85 -9.77
N THR A 230 27.10 5.83 -10.76
CA THR A 230 28.41 6.49 -10.68
C THR A 230 28.26 8.00 -10.57
N ASN A 231 27.38 8.60 -11.36
CA ASN A 231 27.10 10.04 -11.30
C ASN A 231 26.48 10.44 -9.95
N LEU A 232 25.57 9.63 -9.41
CA LEU A 232 24.94 9.90 -8.13
C LEU A 232 25.89 9.69 -6.94
N LEU A 233 26.82 8.74 -7.04
CA LEU A 233 27.92 8.57 -6.07
C LEU A 233 28.81 9.82 -6.02
N ALA A 234 29.19 10.36 -7.18
CA ALA A 234 29.95 11.60 -7.26
C ALA A 234 29.18 12.77 -6.62
N LEU A 235 27.89 12.91 -6.93
CA LEU A 235 27.02 13.93 -6.34
C LEU A 235 26.93 13.81 -4.80
N CYS A 236 26.79 12.59 -4.28
CA CYS A 236 26.80 12.35 -2.83
C CYS A 236 28.13 12.77 -2.20
N ALA A 237 29.26 12.43 -2.82
CA ALA A 237 30.58 12.78 -2.32
C ALA A 237 30.81 14.30 -2.30
N GLU A 238 30.38 15.01 -3.33
CA GLU A 238 30.43 16.48 -3.37
C GLU A 238 29.62 17.09 -2.22
N HIS A 239 28.37 16.70 -2.04
CA HIS A 239 27.52 17.29 -0.99
C HIS A 239 27.95 16.91 0.44
N LEU A 240 28.53 15.72 0.65
CA LEU A 240 29.10 15.34 1.95
C LEU A 240 30.25 16.26 2.35
N ASN A 241 31.13 16.60 1.40
CA ASN A 241 32.23 17.53 1.65
C ASN A 241 31.73 18.94 2.01
N PHE A 242 30.66 19.41 1.36
CA PHE A 242 30.04 20.69 1.70
C PHE A 242 29.34 20.69 3.07
N ALA A 243 28.75 19.57 3.49
CA ALA A 243 28.03 19.49 4.77
C ALA A 243 28.96 19.38 5.99
N LEU A 244 30.23 19.02 5.80
CA LEU A 244 31.25 18.95 6.85
C LEU A 244 31.95 20.29 7.13
N GLN A 245 31.72 21.31 6.31
CA GLN A 245 32.24 22.68 6.46
C GLN A 245 31.26 23.57 7.20
#